data_AF-A0A9X1X6B9-F1
#
_entry.id   AF-A0A9X1X6B9-F1
#
_cell.length_a   1.000
_cell.length_b   1.000
_cell.length_c   1.000
_cell.angle_alpha   90.00
_cell.angle_beta   90.00
_cell.angle_gamma   90.00
#
_symmetry.space_group_name_H-M   'P 1'
#
loop_
_entity.id
_entity.type
_entity.pdbx_description
1 polymer ?
#
loop_
_entity_poly.entity_id
_entity_poly.type
_entity_poly.pdbx_seq_one_letter_code
_entity_poly.pdbx_strand_id
1 'polypeptide(L)'
;MYYGYVNLITNYTIMKNALSSGLIIGILSLVWLLVMHWLGYNSVKDNNLAPYEYFSVLIPLIGLFLGLRAYREKEQGGKMSFLEGLIQGFKILLVGGVIAGFIGVIYINWFSPSNLNFSDFSGRIFGALLVGILFDIVVSLILMNRSTHL
;
A
#
# COMPACT_ATOMS: atom_id res chain seq x y z
N MET A 1 4.95 -3.91 -35.53
CA MET A 1 4.99 -5.15 -34.71
C MET A 1 5.96 -5.05 -33.55
N TYR A 2 7.23 -4.66 -33.76
CA TYR A 2 8.26 -4.55 -32.71
C TYR A 2 7.88 -3.60 -31.53
N TYR A 3 7.31 -2.43 -31.83
CA TYR A 3 6.82 -1.48 -30.82
C TYR A 3 5.70 -2.02 -29.92
N GLY A 4 4.89 -2.96 -30.41
CA GLY A 4 3.82 -3.58 -29.61
C GLY A 4 4.38 -4.56 -28.58
N TYR A 5 5.39 -5.36 -28.98
CA TYR A 5 6.06 -6.31 -28.09
C TYR A 5 6.86 -5.62 -26.99
N VAL A 6 7.58 -4.54 -27.31
CA VAL A 6 8.32 -3.76 -26.31
C VAL A 6 7.37 -3.19 -25.26
N ASN A 7 6.25 -2.57 -25.68
CA ASN A 7 5.24 -2.05 -24.75
C ASN A 7 4.62 -3.14 -23.86
N LEU A 8 4.38 -4.34 -24.40
CA LEU A 8 3.86 -5.47 -23.62
C LEU A 8 4.83 -5.92 -22.53
N ILE A 9 6.12 -6.03 -22.86
CA ILE A 9 7.15 -6.47 -21.91
C ILE A 9 7.38 -5.42 -20.82
N THR A 10 7.41 -4.13 -21.18
CA THR A 10 7.53 -3.03 -20.21
C THR A 10 6.32 -3.00 -19.28
N ASN A 11 5.09 -3.03 -19.81
CA ASN A 11 3.88 -3.07 -18.98
C ASN A 11 3.84 -4.30 -18.05
N TYR A 12 4.31 -5.46 -18.52
CA TYR A 12 4.42 -6.66 -17.70
C TYR A 12 5.40 -6.49 -16.54
N THR A 13 6.56 -5.87 -16.76
CA THR A 13 7.54 -5.61 -15.68
C THR A 13 6.99 -4.62 -14.66
N ILE A 14 6.37 -3.54 -15.14
CA ILE A 14 5.69 -2.52 -14.33
C ILE A 14 4.62 -3.10 -13.42
N MET A 15 3.77 -3.97 -13.96
CA MET A 15 2.75 -4.64 -13.18
C MET A 15 3.33 -5.66 -12.19
N LYS A 16 4.42 -6.35 -12.56
CA LYS A 16 5.10 -7.28 -11.67
C LYS A 16 5.68 -6.59 -10.44
N ASN A 17 6.29 -5.40 -10.60
CA ASN A 17 6.83 -4.65 -9.46
C ASN A 17 5.71 -4.11 -8.56
N ALA A 18 4.62 -3.61 -9.14
CA ALA A 18 3.45 -3.19 -8.37
C ALA A 18 2.86 -4.34 -7.55
N LEU A 19 2.70 -5.51 -8.19
CA LEU A 19 2.19 -6.71 -7.55
C LEU A 19 3.11 -7.21 -6.44
N SER A 20 4.43 -7.28 -6.69
CA SER A 20 5.39 -7.76 -5.69
C SER A 20 5.47 -6.82 -4.49
N SER A 21 5.46 -5.50 -4.70
CA SER A 21 5.50 -4.51 -3.62
C SER A 21 4.19 -4.53 -2.82
N GLY A 22 3.05 -4.62 -3.49
CA GLY A 22 1.73 -4.75 -2.85
C GLY A 22 1.60 -6.05 -2.03
N LEU A 23 2.13 -7.16 -2.53
CA LEU A 23 2.18 -8.43 -1.78
C LEU A 23 3.03 -8.34 -0.52
N ILE A 24 4.21 -7.71 -0.61
CA ILE A 24 5.09 -7.50 0.55
C ILE A 24 4.37 -6.68 1.63
N ILE A 25 3.69 -5.60 1.24
CA ILE A 25 2.88 -4.78 2.16
C ILE A 25 1.78 -5.63 2.81
N GLY A 26 1.05 -6.43 2.02
CA GLY A 26 -0.03 -7.29 2.52
C GLY A 26 0.46 -8.33 3.54
N ILE A 27 1.56 -9.02 3.23
CA ILE A 27 2.14 -10.05 4.12
C ILE A 27 2.67 -9.41 5.41
N LEU A 28 3.40 -8.29 5.31
CA LEU A 28 3.88 -7.56 6.50
C LEU A 28 2.71 -7.09 7.38
N SER A 29 1.62 -6.64 6.77
CA SER A 29 0.41 -6.23 7.49
C SER A 29 -0.25 -7.40 8.22
N LEU A 30 -0.30 -8.59 7.58
CA LEU A 30 -0.83 -9.81 8.20
C LEU A 30 0.03 -10.29 9.37
N VAL A 31 1.35 -10.33 9.18
CA VAL A 31 2.30 -10.71 10.24
C VAL A 31 2.17 -9.75 11.43
N TRP A 32 2.03 -8.45 11.17
CA TRP A 32 1.82 -7.45 12.22
C TRP A 32 0.53 -7.68 13.01
N LEU A 33 -0.59 -7.98 12.34
CA LEU A 33 -1.86 -8.29 13.01
C LEU A 33 -1.75 -9.54 13.90
N LEU A 34 -1.05 -10.59 13.44
CA LEU A 34 -0.83 -11.80 14.25
C LEU A 34 0.07 -11.55 15.46
N VAL A 35 1.12 -10.74 15.31
CA VAL A 35 2.00 -10.34 16.42
C VAL A 35 1.21 -9.54 17.46
N MET A 36 0.35 -8.61 17.04
CA MET A 36 -0.51 -7.84 17.95
C MET A 36 -1.47 -8.73 18.73
N HIS A 37 -2.07 -9.70 18.06
CA HIS A 37 -2.94 -10.68 18.70
C HIS A 37 -2.18 -11.50 19.76
N TRP A 38 -0.96 -11.95 19.44
CA TRP A 38 -0.15 -12.74 20.36
C TRP A 38 0.34 -11.94 21.58
N LEU A 39 0.61 -10.64 21.39
CA LEU A 39 0.98 -9.72 22.48
C LEU A 39 -0.21 -9.34 23.38
N GLY A 40 -1.41 -9.87 23.13
CA GLY A 40 -2.60 -9.63 23.95
C GLY A 40 -3.31 -8.30 23.69
N TYR A 41 -2.86 -7.52 22.69
CA TYR A 41 -3.54 -6.31 22.24
C TYR A 41 -4.74 -6.68 21.37
N ASN A 42 -5.87 -6.95 22.02
CA ASN A 42 -7.14 -7.13 21.33
C ASN A 42 -7.74 -5.75 21.00
N SER A 43 -7.41 -5.19 19.83
CA SER A 43 -7.96 -3.90 19.33
C SER A 43 -9.48 -3.82 19.25
N VAL A 44 -10.18 -4.90 19.55
CA VAL A 44 -11.63 -5.01 19.41
C VAL A 44 -12.37 -4.87 20.74
N LYS A 45 -11.66 -4.92 21.88
CA LYS A 45 -12.29 -4.84 23.22
C LYS A 45 -12.27 -3.43 23.80
N ASP A 46 -11.28 -2.62 23.44
CA ASP A 46 -11.19 -1.22 23.84
C ASP A 46 -11.67 -0.34 22.69
N ASN A 47 -12.72 0.43 22.93
CA ASN A 47 -13.31 1.40 22.00
C ASN A 47 -12.37 2.60 21.71
N ASN A 48 -11.09 2.49 22.08
CA ASN A 48 -10.05 3.46 21.86
C ASN A 48 -9.13 2.94 20.76
N LEU A 49 -9.01 3.70 19.68
CA LEU A 49 -7.95 3.57 18.68
C LEU A 49 -6.61 3.60 19.39
N ALA A 50 -6.09 2.42 19.72
CA ALA A 50 -4.89 2.35 20.51
C ALA A 50 -3.69 2.81 19.67
N PRO A 51 -2.68 3.47 20.27
CA PRO A 51 -1.56 4.09 19.56
C PRO A 51 -0.83 3.14 18.59
N TYR A 52 -0.89 1.84 18.85
CA TYR A 52 -0.25 0.81 18.04
C TYR A 52 -0.93 0.59 16.67
N GLU A 53 -2.21 0.95 16.50
CA GLU A 53 -2.86 0.89 15.19
C GLU A 53 -2.32 1.96 14.24
N TYR A 54 -1.94 3.13 14.75
CA TYR A 54 -1.26 4.17 13.96
C TYR A 54 0.11 3.73 13.46
N PHE A 55 0.83 2.91 14.24
CA PHE A 55 2.11 2.34 13.79
C PHE A 55 1.96 1.39 12.60
N SER A 56 0.81 0.72 12.46
CA SER A 56 0.55 -0.17 11.33
C SER A 56 0.47 0.57 9.99
N VAL A 57 0.13 1.88 10.00
CA VAL A 57 0.11 2.74 8.81
C VAL A 57 1.52 2.93 8.24
N LEU A 58 2.58 2.78 9.04
CA LEU A 58 3.95 2.89 8.56
C LEU A 58 4.34 1.76 7.60
N ILE A 59 3.72 0.58 7.72
CA ILE A 59 4.01 -0.58 6.87
C ILE A 59 3.68 -0.31 5.39
N PRO A 60 2.43 0.05 5.01
CA PRO A 60 2.10 0.36 3.62
C PRO A 60 2.86 1.59 3.11
N LEU A 61 3.22 2.50 4.01
CA LEU A 61 3.87 3.77 3.72
C LEU A 61 5.36 3.57 3.35
N ILE A 62 6.09 2.75 4.11
CA ILE A 62 7.45 2.32 3.78
C ILE A 62 7.43 1.44 2.52
N GLY A 63 6.48 0.50 2.44
CA GLY A 63 6.34 -0.38 1.28
C GLY A 63 6.05 0.38 -0.02
N LEU A 64 5.20 1.41 0.04
CA LEU A 64 4.92 2.30 -1.09
C LEU A 64 6.18 3.04 -1.51
N PHE A 65 6.91 3.65 -0.56
CA PHE A 65 8.15 4.36 -0.86
C PHE A 65 9.19 3.47 -1.52
N LEU A 66 9.42 2.27 -0.99
CA LEU A 66 10.36 1.31 -1.55
C LEU A 66 9.90 0.79 -2.91
N GLY A 67 8.60 0.53 -3.09
CA GLY A 67 8.02 0.09 -4.35
C GLY A 67 8.16 1.13 -5.47
N LEU A 68 7.89 2.41 -5.16
CA LEU A 68 8.07 3.53 -6.08
C LEU A 68 9.53 3.80 -6.39
N ARG A 69 10.41 3.70 -5.39
CA ARG A 69 11.85 3.84 -5.58
C ARG A 69 12.39 2.74 -6.48
N ALA A 70 11.99 1.49 -6.25
CA ALA A 70 12.37 0.36 -7.09
C ALA A 70 11.85 0.51 -8.53
N TYR A 71 10.63 1.02 -8.70
CA TYR A 71 10.07 1.37 -10.00
C TYR A 71 10.93 2.40 -10.73
N ARG A 72 11.29 3.49 -10.05
CA ARG A 72 12.16 4.53 -10.61
C ARG A 72 13.52 3.97 -11.04
N GLU A 73 14.18 3.20 -10.18
CA GLU A 73 15.54 2.72 -10.42
C GLU A 73 15.59 1.61 -11.47
N LYS A 74 14.66 0.66 -11.44
CA LYS A 74 14.72 -0.57 -12.27
C LYS A 74 14.01 -0.45 -13.61
N GLU A 75 12.97 0.38 -13.70
CA GLU A 75 12.07 0.38 -14.86
C GLU A 75 12.08 1.71 -15.62
N GLN A 76 12.29 2.81 -14.90
CA GLN A 76 12.36 4.16 -15.48
C GLN A 76 13.81 4.67 -15.62
N GLY A 77 14.81 3.82 -15.39
CA GLY A 77 16.23 4.17 -15.56
C GLY A 77 16.67 5.36 -14.71
N GLY A 78 16.05 5.57 -13.54
CA GLY A 78 16.31 6.67 -12.64
C GLY A 78 15.59 7.98 -12.95
N LYS A 79 14.79 8.04 -14.03
CA LYS A 79 14.04 9.24 -14.46
C LYS A 79 12.53 9.00 -14.41
N MET A 80 11.88 9.51 -13.37
CA MET A 80 10.43 9.35 -13.18
C MET A 80 9.75 10.72 -13.16
N SER A 81 8.67 10.86 -13.94
CA SER A 81 7.75 11.99 -13.88
C SER A 81 6.80 11.87 -12.68
N PHE A 82 6.28 13.01 -12.20
CA PHE A 82 5.29 13.04 -11.12
C PHE A 82 4.08 12.15 -11.40
N LEU A 83 3.48 12.27 -12.60
CA LEU A 83 2.30 11.50 -12.96
C LEU A 83 2.59 9.99 -13.10
N GLU A 84 3.78 9.62 -13.54
CA GLU A 84 4.19 8.22 -13.64
C GLU A 84 4.35 7.61 -12.24
N GLY A 85 4.94 8.36 -11.31
CA GLY A 85 5.02 7.98 -9.90
C GLY A 85 3.64 7.81 -9.29
N LEU A 86 2.76 8.79 -9.46
CA LEU A 86 1.41 8.80 -8.89
C LEU A 86 0.56 7.63 -9.43
N ILE A 87 0.58 7.38 -10.74
CA ILE A 87 -0.18 6.26 -11.32
C ILE A 87 0.38 4.93 -10.81
N GLN A 88 1.69 4.79 -10.68
CA GLN A 88 2.30 3.56 -10.21
C GLN A 88 2.05 3.33 -8.71
N GLY A 89 2.11 4.38 -7.89
CA GLY A 89 1.89 4.30 -6.46
C GLY A 89 0.43 3.97 -6.15
N PHE A 90 -0.49 4.56 -6.89
CA PHE A 90 -1.89 4.19 -6.85
C PHE A 90 -2.11 2.71 -7.17
N LYS A 91 -1.42 2.14 -8.17
CA LYS A 91 -1.49 0.69 -8.47
C LYS A 91 -0.98 -0.17 -7.31
N ILE A 92 0.13 0.22 -6.68
CA ILE A 92 0.69 -0.49 -5.51
C ILE A 92 -0.30 -0.43 -4.34
N LEU A 93 -0.86 0.75 -4.07
CA LEU A 93 -1.86 0.96 -3.01
C LEU A 93 -3.14 0.18 -3.26
N LEU A 94 -3.59 0.09 -4.51
CA LEU A 94 -4.78 -0.68 -4.86
C LEU A 94 -4.56 -2.17 -4.59
N VAL A 95 -3.43 -2.73 -5.01
CA VAL A 95 -3.08 -4.14 -4.75
C VAL A 95 -2.93 -4.39 -3.24
N GLY A 96 -2.11 -3.58 -2.57
CA GLY A 96 -1.86 -3.72 -1.13
C GLY A 96 -3.12 -3.51 -0.29
N GLY A 97 -3.94 -2.53 -0.66
CA GLY A 97 -5.20 -2.19 0.02
C GLY A 97 -6.26 -3.26 -0.13
N VAL A 98 -6.41 -3.87 -1.31
CA VAL A 98 -7.33 -5.00 -1.51
C VAL A 98 -6.91 -6.20 -0.67
N ILE A 99 -5.62 -6.54 -0.68
CA ILE A 99 -5.09 -7.66 0.12
C ILE A 99 -5.26 -7.40 1.61
N ALA A 100 -4.83 -6.23 2.10
CA ALA A 100 -4.93 -5.86 3.51
C ALA A 100 -6.40 -5.74 3.96
N GLY A 101 -7.28 -5.19 3.13
CA GLY A 101 -8.71 -5.12 3.38
C GLY A 101 -9.34 -6.50 3.52
N PHE A 102 -9.04 -7.42 2.61
CA PHE A 102 -9.54 -8.79 2.66
C PHE A 102 -9.06 -9.54 3.90
N ILE A 103 -7.78 -9.40 4.25
CA ILE A 103 -7.19 -9.96 5.47
C ILE A 103 -7.85 -9.37 6.72
N GLY A 104 -8.12 -8.06 6.72
CA GLY A 104 -8.82 -7.37 7.80
C GLY A 104 -10.24 -7.93 8.01
N VAL A 105 -10.99 -8.19 6.94
CA VAL A 105 -12.32 -8.81 7.02
C VAL A 105 -12.23 -10.20 7.66
N ILE A 106 -11.30 -11.05 7.20
CA ILE A 106 -11.10 -12.40 7.75
C ILE A 106 -10.72 -12.33 9.23
N TYR A 107 -9.81 -11.43 9.59
CA TYR A 107 -9.36 -11.27 10.97
C TYR A 107 -10.51 -10.87 11.91
N ILE A 108 -11.31 -9.88 11.54
CA ILE A 108 -12.45 -9.46 12.37
C ILE A 108 -13.50 -10.58 12.47
N ASN A 109 -13.78 -11.27 11.36
CA ASN A 109 -14.73 -12.38 11.35
C ASN A 109 -14.31 -13.53 12.28
N TRP A 110 -13.02 -13.86 12.32
CA TRP A 110 -12.52 -14.99 13.09
C TRP A 110 -12.32 -14.66 14.58
N PHE A 111 -11.80 -13.47 14.89
CA PHE A 111 -11.40 -13.09 16.25
C PHE A 111 -12.42 -12.20 16.99
N SER A 112 -13.37 -11.59 16.30
CA SER A 112 -14.41 -10.75 16.94
C SER A 112 -15.71 -10.66 16.13
N PRO A 113 -16.41 -11.79 15.93
CA PRO A 113 -17.64 -11.84 15.14
C PRO A 113 -18.79 -10.98 15.72
N SER A 114 -18.77 -10.65 17.02
CA SER A 114 -19.81 -9.85 17.69
C SER A 114 -19.67 -8.33 17.54
N ASN A 115 -18.52 -7.83 17.08
CA ASN A 115 -18.21 -6.39 16.98
C ASN A 115 -18.06 -5.91 15.52
N LEU A 116 -18.67 -6.62 14.57
CA LEU A 116 -18.68 -6.26 13.14
C LEU A 116 -19.60 -5.05 12.87
N ASN A 117 -19.17 -3.87 13.31
CA ASN A 117 -19.77 -2.61 12.89
C ASN A 117 -19.24 -2.24 11.51
N PHE A 118 -20.07 -2.47 10.48
CA PHE A 118 -19.74 -2.08 9.10
C PHE A 118 -19.42 -0.58 8.95
N SER A 119 -20.04 0.27 9.78
CA SER A 119 -19.75 1.71 9.81
C SER A 119 -18.31 2.00 10.26
N ASP A 120 -17.85 1.34 11.33
CA ASP A 120 -16.49 1.57 11.86
C ASP A 120 -15.43 0.99 10.91
N PHE A 121 -15.71 -0.19 10.33
CA PHE A 121 -14.83 -0.82 9.37
C PHE A 121 -14.69 -0.02 8.07
N SER A 122 -15.81 0.43 7.49
CA SER A 122 -15.80 1.25 6.28
C SER A 122 -15.13 2.61 6.50
N GLY A 123 -15.34 3.24 7.67
CA GLY A 123 -14.65 4.47 8.06
C GLY A 123 -13.13 4.31 8.12
N ARG A 124 -12.64 3.20 8.66
CA ARG A 124 -11.19 2.89 8.72
C ARG A 124 -10.60 2.64 7.34
N ILE A 125 -11.29 1.88 6.48
CA ILE A 125 -10.85 1.67 5.08
C ILE A 125 -10.79 3.00 4.33
N PHE A 126 -11.84 3.83 4.45
CA PHE A 126 -11.90 5.12 3.78
C PHE A 126 -10.79 6.06 4.26
N GLY A 127 -10.55 6.12 5.57
CA GLY A 127 -9.44 6.87 6.16
C GLY A 127 -8.08 6.38 5.65
N ALA A 128 -7.86 5.06 5.61
CA ALA A 128 -6.63 4.48 5.09
C ALA A 128 -6.41 4.78 3.59
N LEU A 129 -7.49 4.78 2.79
CA LEU A 129 -7.45 5.17 1.38
C LEU A 129 -7.02 6.63 1.19
N LEU A 130 -7.63 7.56 1.94
CA LEU A 130 -7.27 8.99 1.89
C LEU A 130 -5.81 9.20 2.29
N VAL A 131 -5.36 8.59 3.39
CA VAL A 131 -3.96 8.68 3.84
C VAL A 131 -3.02 8.10 2.79
N GLY A 132 -3.37 6.96 2.18
CA GLY A 132 -2.59 6.35 1.11
C GLY A 132 -2.43 7.27 -0.09
N ILE A 133 -3.51 7.89 -0.57
CA ILE A 133 -3.48 8.83 -1.70
C ILE A 133 -2.60 10.04 -1.38
N LEU A 134 -2.74 10.64 -0.19
CA LEU A 134 -1.89 11.75 0.22
C LEU A 134 -0.41 11.34 0.27
N PHE A 135 -0.13 10.14 0.77
CA PHE A 135 1.23 9.62 0.80
C PHE A 135 1.81 9.39 -0.58
N ASP A 136 1.02 8.86 -1.50
CA ASP A 136 1.44 8.64 -2.88
C ASP A 136 1.81 9.96 -3.58
N ILE A 137 1.01 11.00 -3.38
CA ILE A 137 1.33 12.35 -3.87
C ILE A 137 2.69 12.81 -3.32
N VAL A 138 2.89 12.71 -2.00
CA VAL A 138 4.13 13.13 -1.34
C VAL A 138 5.34 12.33 -1.85
N VAL A 139 5.24 11.00 -1.89
CA VAL A 139 6.33 10.12 -2.32
C VAL A 139 6.65 10.33 -3.80
N SER A 140 5.64 10.49 -4.64
CA SER A 140 5.79 10.81 -6.05
C SER A 140 6.49 12.14 -6.28
N LEU A 141 6.17 13.18 -5.48
CA LEU A 141 6.88 14.46 -5.51
C LEU A 141 8.34 14.35 -5.04
N ILE A 142 8.61 13.56 -4.01
CA ILE A 142 9.97 13.35 -3.49
C ILE A 142 10.84 12.62 -4.52
N LEU A 143 10.27 11.63 -5.21
CA LEU A 143 11.02 10.76 -6.11
C LEU A 143 11.04 11.24 -7.56
N MET A 144 10.24 12.24 -7.94
CA MET A 144 10.31 12.78 -9.30
C MET A 144 11.66 13.45 -9.56
N ASN A 145 12.14 13.39 -10.79
CA ASN A 145 13.27 14.22 -11.19
C ASN A 145 12.74 15.62 -11.52
N ARG A 146 13.40 16.68 -11.01
CA ARG A 146 13.20 18.01 -11.57
C ARG A 146 13.69 17.97 -13.02
N SER A 147 12.81 18.26 -13.96
CA SER A 147 13.20 18.50 -15.34
C SER A 147 14.08 19.75 -15.34
N THR A 148 15.39 19.56 -15.33
CA THR A 148 16.32 20.63 -15.67
C THR A 148 16.27 20.77 -17.18
N HIS A 149 15.30 21.54 -17.67
CA HIS A 149 15.45 22.19 -18.97
C HIS A 149 16.59 23.22 -18.83
N LEU A 150 17.78 22.83 -19.27
CA LEU A 150 18.88 23.73 -19.65
C LEU A 150 19.37 23.28 -21.02
#